data_AF-A0A2S5NDW0-F1
#
_entry.id   AF-A0A2S5NDW0-F1
#
_cell.length_a   1.000
_cell.length_b   1.000
_cell.length_c   1.000
_cell.angle_alpha   90.00
_cell.angle_beta   90.00
_cell.angle_gamma   90.00
#
_symmetry.space_group_name_H-M   'P 1'
#
loop_
_entity.id
_entity.type
_entity.pdbx_description
1 polymer ?
#
loop_
_entity_poly.entity_id
_entity_poly.type
_entity_poly.pdbx_seq_one_letter_code
_entity_poly.pdbx_strand_id
1 'polypeptide(L)'
;MTMRTHYCGHLNRSHIGQTVSLCGWAHRRRDHGGVIFIDLRDREGMAQIVVNPDTVEAFKVAESVRSEYVLKITCVVRARPEGAVNANL
;
A
#
# COMPACT_ATOMS: atom_id res chain seq x y z
N MET A 1 10.27 6.19 -17.26
CA MET A 1 9.74 5.29 -16.20
C MET A 1 8.22 5.33 -16.23
N THR A 2 7.56 4.18 -16.15
CA THR A 2 6.10 4.08 -16.24
C THR A 2 5.42 4.55 -14.96
N MET A 3 4.18 5.04 -15.08
CA MET A 3 3.42 5.54 -13.93
C MET A 3 2.94 4.41 -13.01
N ARG A 4 2.53 3.28 -13.59
CA ARG A 4 2.04 2.06 -12.92
C ARG A 4 2.78 0.85 -13.49
N THR A 5 3.07 -0.13 -12.65
CA THR A 5 3.63 -1.44 -13.05
C THR A 5 2.62 -2.57 -12.85
N HIS A 6 1.81 -2.49 -11.79
CA HIS A 6 0.83 -3.50 -11.41
C HIS A 6 -0.46 -2.82 -10.95
N TYR A 7 -1.57 -3.53 -11.06
CA TYR A 7 -2.83 -3.16 -10.40
C TYR A 7 -2.87 -3.72 -8.98
N CYS A 8 -3.54 -3.02 -8.09
CA CYS A 8 -3.62 -3.34 -6.67
C CYS A 8 -4.21 -4.74 -6.47
N GLY A 9 -5.34 -5.04 -7.10
CA GLY A 9 -6.02 -6.34 -7.00
C GLY A 9 -5.30 -7.51 -7.67
N HIS A 10 -4.24 -7.27 -8.45
CA HIS A 10 -3.49 -8.33 -9.12
C HIS A 10 -2.25 -8.79 -8.33
N LEU A 11 -1.92 -8.12 -7.23
CA LEU A 11 -0.81 -8.54 -6.38
C LEU A 11 -1.10 -9.90 -5.76
N ASN A 12 -0.12 -10.78 -5.84
CA ASN A 12 -0.22 -12.15 -5.35
C ASN A 12 1.17 -12.66 -4.90
N ARG A 13 1.23 -13.91 -4.44
CA ARG A 13 2.45 -14.51 -3.86
C ARG A 13 3.65 -14.53 -4.80
N SER A 14 3.46 -14.61 -6.12
CA SER A 14 4.59 -14.60 -7.08
C SER A 14 5.30 -13.24 -7.14
N HIS A 15 4.69 -12.18 -6.63
CA HIS A 15 5.25 -10.84 -6.63
C HIS A 15 6.10 -10.54 -5.39
N ILE A 16 6.12 -11.43 -4.39
CA ILE A 16 6.89 -11.22 -3.15
C ILE A 16 8.36 -10.94 -3.47
N GLY A 17 8.91 -9.89 -2.84
CA GLY A 17 10.27 -9.41 -3.04
C GLY A 17 10.46 -8.47 -4.23
N GLN A 18 9.46 -8.31 -5.10
CA GLN A 18 9.53 -7.41 -6.25
C GLN A 18 9.21 -5.96 -5.86
N THR A 19 9.91 -5.02 -6.48
CA THR A 19 9.57 -3.59 -6.43
C THR A 19 8.48 -3.29 -7.45
N VAL A 20 7.38 -2.72 -6.98
CA VAL A 20 6.22 -2.36 -7.82
C VAL A 20 5.85 -0.89 -7.61
N SER A 21 5.36 -0.27 -8.68
CA SER A 21 4.62 1.00 -8.61
C SER A 21 3.12 0.77 -8.82
N LEU A 22 2.33 1.24 -7.86
CA LEU A 22 0.87 1.18 -7.83
C LEU A 22 0.30 2.60 -7.88
N CYS A 23 -0.86 2.75 -8.52
CA CYS A 23 -1.59 4.02 -8.55
C CYS A 23 -3.06 3.76 -8.24
N GLY A 24 -3.65 4.53 -7.33
CA GLY A 24 -5.04 4.35 -6.91
C GLY A 24 -5.50 5.41 -5.92
N TRP A 25 -6.62 5.14 -5.25
CA TRP A 25 -7.23 5.99 -4.24
C TRP A 25 -7.02 5.41 -2.85
N ALA A 26 -6.71 6.26 -1.88
CA ALA A 26 -6.64 5.88 -0.47
C ALA A 26 -8.04 5.58 0.07
N HIS A 27 -8.50 4.34 -0.03
CA HIS A 27 -9.84 3.95 0.41
C HIS A 27 -9.99 4.11 1.92
N ARG A 28 -8.97 3.71 2.67
CA ARG A 28 -8.90 3.89 4.12
C ARG A 28 -7.45 4.09 4.55
N ARG A 29 -7.24 5.00 5.50
CA ARG A 29 -5.96 5.17 6.20
C ARG A 29 -6.15 4.85 7.68
N ARG A 30 -5.25 4.04 8.23
CA ARG A 30 -5.26 3.60 9.64
C ARG A 30 -3.89 3.91 10.24
N ASP A 31 -3.88 4.47 11.44
CA ASP A 31 -2.67 4.83 12.15
C ASP A 31 -2.63 4.08 13.49
N HIS A 32 -1.54 3.36 13.72
CA HIS A 32 -1.34 2.57 14.94
C HIS A 32 -0.21 3.15 15.82
N GLY A 33 0.11 4.45 15.69
CA GLY A 33 1.06 5.16 16.56
C GLY A 33 2.53 4.77 16.35
N GLY A 34 2.82 4.13 15.23
CA GLY A 34 4.16 3.60 14.90
C GLY A 34 4.24 2.88 13.57
N VAL A 35 3.09 2.63 12.91
CA VAL A 35 2.99 2.14 11.54
C VAL A 35 1.71 2.72 10.93
N ILE A 36 1.79 3.20 9.70
CA ILE A 36 0.63 3.67 8.94
C ILE A 36 0.24 2.62 7.92
N PHE A 37 -1.06 2.31 7.86
CA PHE A 37 -1.65 1.44 6.85
C PHE A 37 -2.54 2.26 5.93
N ILE A 38 -2.38 2.06 4.63
CA ILE A 38 -3.25 2.64 3.60
C ILE A 38 -3.80 1.50 2.76
N ASP A 39 -5.12 1.36 2.73
CA ASP A 39 -5.77 0.47 1.79
C ASP A 39 -5.91 1.23 0.46
N LEU A 40 -5.06 0.89 -0.50
CA LEU A 40 -5.03 1.52 -1.82
C LEU A 40 -5.98 0.75 -2.75
N ARG A 41 -6.99 1.43 -3.27
CA ARG A 41 -7.98 0.88 -4.20
C ARG A 41 -7.68 1.34 -5.61
N ASP A 42 -7.75 0.43 -6.57
CA ASP A 42 -7.92 0.76 -7.98
C ASP A 42 -9.06 -0.06 -8.59
N ARG A 43 -9.19 -0.06 -9.92
CA ARG A 43 -10.29 -0.71 -10.62
C ARG A 43 -10.29 -2.24 -10.46
N GLU A 44 -9.15 -2.86 -10.19
CA GLU A 44 -9.01 -4.32 -10.12
C GLU A 44 -9.15 -4.84 -8.68
N GLY A 45 -9.11 -3.95 -7.69
CA GLY A 45 -9.25 -4.32 -6.27
C GLY A 45 -8.41 -3.44 -5.34
N MET A 46 -8.00 -4.03 -4.22
CA MET A 46 -7.29 -3.32 -3.16
C MET A 46 -5.96 -3.97 -2.82
N ALA A 47 -5.00 -3.16 -2.37
CA ALA A 47 -3.74 -3.60 -1.79
C ALA A 47 -3.49 -2.85 -0.48
N GLN A 48 -2.99 -3.55 0.54
CA GLN A 48 -2.59 -2.93 1.79
C GLN A 48 -1.16 -2.41 1.66
N ILE A 49 -0.99 -1.10 1.83
CA ILE A 49 0.29 -0.44 1.93
C ILE A 49 0.65 -0.27 3.39
N VAL A 50 1.88 -0.62 3.74
CA VAL A 50 2.44 -0.46 5.08
C VAL A 50 3.58 0.55 4.99
N VAL A 51 3.52 1.60 5.79
CA VAL A 51 4.55 2.64 5.86
C VAL A 51 5.16 2.63 7.25
N ASN A 52 6.46 2.32 7.32
CA ASN A 52 7.23 2.25 8.56
C ASN A 52 7.89 3.61 8.85
N PRO A 53 8.11 3.97 10.13
CA PRO A 53 8.73 5.22 10.54
C PRO A 53 10.17 5.35 10.05
N ASP A 54 10.85 4.21 9.82
CA ASP A 54 12.19 4.16 9.23
C ASP A 54 12.24 4.74 7.80
N THR A 55 11.10 4.82 7.12
CA THR A 55 10.96 5.51 5.83
C THR A 55 10.49 6.95 6.03
N VAL A 56 11.32 7.76 6.70
CA VAL A 56 10.98 9.09 7.24
C VAL A 56 10.16 9.97 6.27
N GLU A 57 10.63 10.16 5.04
CA GLU A 57 9.92 11.00 4.04
C GLU A 57 8.56 10.41 3.64
N ALA A 58 8.50 9.10 3.40
CA ALA A 58 7.26 8.42 3.06
C ALA A 58 6.27 8.44 4.23
N PHE A 59 6.76 8.30 5.47
CA PHE A 59 5.96 8.34 6.67
C PHE A 59 5.32 9.72 6.86
N LYS A 60 6.12 10.80 6.74
CA LYS A 60 5.63 12.17 6.82
C LYS A 60 4.56 12.48 5.76
N VAL A 61 4.73 11.98 4.53
CA VAL A 61 3.71 12.10 3.49
C VAL A 61 2.46 11.30 3.88
N ALA A 62 2.63 10.06 4.31
CA ALA A 62 1.55 9.17 4.72
C ALA A 62 0.73 9.75 5.89
N GLU A 63 1.34 10.52 6.80
CA GLU A 63 0.67 11.24 7.89
C GLU A 63 -0.37 12.26 7.41
N SER A 64 -0.14 12.87 6.25
CA SER A 64 -1.06 13.83 5.66
C SER A 64 -2.19 13.20 4.85
N VAL A 65 -2.06 11.92 4.47
CA VAL A 65 -3.03 11.23 3.60
C VAL A 65 -4.41 11.20 4.23
N ARG A 66 -5.42 11.52 3.43
CA ARG A 66 -6.85 11.43 3.75
C ARG A 66 -7.57 10.49 2.79
N SER A 67 -8.80 10.13 3.13
CA SER A 67 -9.63 9.28 2.29
C SER A 67 -9.77 9.86 0.89
N GLU A 68 -9.74 8.97 -0.10
CA GLU A 68 -9.88 9.25 -1.54
C GLU A 68 -8.79 10.13 -2.16
N TYR A 69 -7.67 10.35 -1.48
CA TYR A 69 -6.47 10.91 -2.11
C TYR A 69 -5.97 10.01 -3.24
N VAL A 70 -5.59 10.61 -4.37
CA VAL A 70 -4.95 9.91 -5.48
C VAL A 70 -3.46 9.75 -5.17
N LEU A 71 -3.00 8.52 -5.08
CA LEU A 71 -1.63 8.19 -4.70
C LEU A 71 -0.92 7.41 -5.80
N LYS A 72 0.37 7.71 -5.97
CA LYS A 72 1.35 6.85 -6.63
C LYS A 72 2.31 6.35 -5.57
N ILE A 73 2.46 5.04 -5.44
CA ILE A 73 3.29 4.40 -4.42
C ILE A 73 4.26 3.45 -5.10
N THR A 74 5.54 3.55 -4.78
CA THR A 74 6.55 2.57 -5.18
C THR A 74 7.07 1.86 -3.93
N CYS A 75 6.96 0.55 -3.88
CA CYS A 75 7.26 -0.25 -2.71
C CYS A 75 7.68 -1.68 -3.07
N VAL A 76 8.18 -2.41 -2.09
CA VAL A 76 8.49 -3.85 -2.23
C VAL A 76 7.31 -4.66 -1.71
N VAL A 77 6.85 -5.62 -2.51
CA VAL A 77 5.79 -6.55 -2.10
C VAL A 77 6.33 -7.50 -1.03
N ARG A 78 5.62 -7.62 0.08
CA ARG A 78 5.97 -8.53 1.18
C ARG A 78 4.79 -9.45 1.49
N ALA A 79 5.09 -10.67 1.93
CA ALA A 79 4.08 -11.53 2.54
C ALA A 79 3.53 -10.85 3.80
N ARG A 80 2.22 -10.96 4.03
CA ARG A 80 1.66 -10.57 5.32
C ARG A 80 2.19 -11.55 6.39
N PRO A 81 2.56 -11.08 7.60
CA PRO A 81 2.97 -11.97 8.67
C PRO A 81 1.83 -12.91 9.07
N GLU A 82 2.17 -14.06 9.66
CA GLU A 82 1.20 -15.01 10.17
C GLU A 82 0.23 -14.33 11.15
N GLY A 83 -1.07 -14.62 11.03
CA GLY A 83 -2.13 -13.97 11.82
C GLY A 83 -2.57 -12.58 11.34
N ALA A 84 -1.87 -11.96 10.38
CA ALA A 84 -2.25 -10.66 9.80
C ALA A 84 -2.92 -10.79 8.40
N VAL A 85 -3.36 -11.99 8.03
CA VAL A 85 -4.15 -12.21 6.82
C VAL A 85 -5.54 -11.63 7.08
N ASN A 86 -5.94 -10.68 6.24
CA ASN A 86 -7.26 -10.07 6.31
C ASN A 86 -8.13 -10.76 5.25
N ALA A 87 -9.15 -11.49 5.67
CA ALA A 87 -10.05 -12.19 4.75
C ALA A 87 -10.97 -11.25 3.96
N ASN A 88 -11.11 -10.01 4.41
CA ASN A 88 -11.97 -9.00 3.77
C ASN A 88 -11.20 -8.13 2.74
N LEU A 89 -9.95 -8.49 2.41
CA LEU A 89 -9.01 -7.65 1.68
C LEU A 89 -8.02 -8.45 0.85
#